data_AF-B3S6U0-F1
#
_entry.id   AF-B3S6U0-F1
#
_cell.length_a   1.000
_cell.length_b   1.000
_cell.length_c   1.000
_cell.angle_alpha   90.00
_cell.angle_beta   90.00
_cell.angle_gamma   90.00
#
_symmetry.space_group_name_H-M   'P 1'
#
loop_
_entity.id
_entity.type
_entity.pdbx_description
1 polymer ?
#
loop_
_entity_poly.entity_id
_entity_poly.type
_entity_poly.pdbx_seq_one_letter_code
_entity_poly.pdbx_strand_id
1 'polypeptide(L)'
;MTARIWDFNSTSTTAQLSGHKNIVSCCAFSNNGRMLCTGSWDKSLHLWDIATGSYRRTGPKTIERGHEGSISSCCYSPDDTMLASASYDQNVIIWDTKYNLQKFSLKGHNGWVNDVCFSQDQKWALTCSSDMTIRMWNIESEEKMPIFLANKISLGLKLIECTQCGKKFSITEAGDDLSLTRCVFCRLKDRSKVLNITTEIE
;
A
#
# COMPACT_ATOMS: atom_id res chain seq x y z
N MET A 1 3.10 -4.13 -20.17
CA MET A 1 3.30 -2.74 -19.68
C MET A 1 4.67 -2.61 -19.02
N THR A 2 5.14 -1.39 -18.78
CA THR A 2 6.52 -1.15 -18.29
C THR A 2 6.52 -0.17 -17.12
N ALA A 3 7.25 -0.48 -16.05
CA ALA A 3 7.69 0.50 -15.06
C ALA A 3 9.11 0.98 -15.40
N ARG A 4 9.49 2.18 -14.96
CA ARG A 4 10.84 2.74 -15.20
C ARG A 4 11.40 3.28 -13.89
N ILE A 5 12.70 3.07 -13.68
CA ILE A 5 13.46 3.68 -12.58
C ILE A 5 14.31 4.80 -13.17
N TRP A 6 14.32 5.92 -12.45
CA TRP A 6 15.10 7.10 -12.76
C TRP A 6 16.05 7.35 -11.60
N ASP A 7 17.30 7.68 -11.90
CA ASP A 7 18.26 8.17 -10.91
C ASP A 7 18.32 9.69 -11.02
N PHE A 8 17.93 10.41 -9.97
CA PHE A 8 17.90 11.88 -10.01
C PHE A 8 19.30 12.51 -10.15
N ASN A 9 20.36 11.77 -9.81
CA ASN A 9 21.73 12.23 -9.96
C ASN A 9 22.28 11.96 -11.38
N SER A 10 21.50 11.33 -12.26
CA SER A 10 21.88 10.99 -13.63
C SER A 10 20.77 11.36 -14.62
N THR A 11 21.10 11.97 -15.75
CA THR A 11 20.11 12.38 -16.75
C THR A 11 19.50 11.23 -17.55
N SER A 12 19.87 9.97 -17.25
CA SER A 12 19.43 8.77 -17.96
C SER A 12 18.44 7.91 -17.16
N THR A 13 17.43 7.36 -17.84
CA THR A 13 16.62 6.24 -17.31
C THR A 13 17.55 5.08 -16.93
N THR A 14 17.56 4.66 -15.67
CA THR A 14 18.50 3.64 -15.20
C THR A 14 17.97 2.22 -15.41
N ALA A 15 16.65 2.01 -15.48
CA ALA A 15 16.08 0.69 -15.70
C ALA A 15 14.67 0.72 -16.32
N GLN A 16 14.41 -0.17 -17.28
CA GLN A 16 13.06 -0.48 -17.75
C GLN A 16 12.67 -1.87 -17.22
N LEU A 17 11.54 -1.92 -16.53
CA LEU A 17 11.01 -3.11 -15.88
C LEU A 17 9.78 -3.58 -16.66
N SER A 18 9.93 -4.69 -17.39
CA SER A 18 8.89 -5.29 -18.23
C SER A 18 8.52 -6.69 -17.73
N GLY A 19 7.22 -7.02 -17.75
CA GLY A 19 6.73 -8.33 -17.32
C GLY A 19 5.22 -8.36 -17.13
N HIS A 20 4.66 -7.29 -16.58
CA HIS A 20 3.22 -7.17 -16.38
C HIS A 20 2.43 -7.21 -17.68
N LYS A 21 1.33 -7.98 -17.66
CA LYS A 21 0.40 -8.21 -18.76
C LYS A 21 -0.62 -7.08 -18.89
N ASN A 22 -0.75 -6.23 -17.87
CA ASN A 22 -1.67 -5.08 -17.85
C ASN A 22 -1.02 -3.86 -17.16
N ILE A 23 -1.78 -2.77 -16.98
CA ILE A 23 -1.35 -1.50 -16.37
C ILE A 23 -0.68 -1.75 -15.03
N VAL A 24 0.49 -1.15 -14.82
CA VAL A 24 1.15 -1.09 -13.51
C VAL A 24 0.50 0.08 -12.76
N SER A 25 -0.17 -0.23 -11.67
CA SER A 25 -1.00 0.73 -10.91
C SER A 25 -0.28 1.30 -9.69
N CYS A 26 0.69 0.57 -9.15
CA CYS A 26 1.42 0.98 -7.96
C CYS A 26 2.83 0.40 -7.95
N CYS A 27 3.70 1.02 -7.14
CA CYS A 27 5.03 0.52 -6.87
C CYS A 27 5.51 0.97 -5.50
N ALA A 28 6.37 0.17 -4.86
CA ALA A 28 6.97 0.49 -3.58
C ALA A 28 8.40 -0.05 -3.49
N PHE A 29 9.34 0.79 -3.07
CA PHE A 29 10.68 0.34 -2.70
C PHE A 29 10.66 -0.22 -1.28
N SER A 30 11.46 -1.27 -1.04
CA SER A 30 11.86 -1.64 0.32
C SER A 30 12.66 -0.49 0.95
N ASN A 31 12.56 -0.31 2.26
CA ASN A 31 13.27 0.73 3.00
C ASN A 31 14.80 0.62 2.85
N ASN A 32 15.32 -0.59 2.74
CA ASN A 32 16.74 -0.81 2.47
C ASN A 32 17.16 -0.53 1.00
N GLY A 33 16.22 -0.16 0.13
CA GLY A 33 16.45 0.20 -1.28
C GLY A 33 16.82 -0.97 -2.21
N ARG A 34 16.87 -2.22 -1.73
CA ARG A 34 17.34 -3.36 -2.52
C ARG A 34 16.26 -3.94 -3.42
N MET A 35 15.01 -3.89 -2.98
CA MET A 35 13.86 -4.49 -3.65
C MET A 35 12.87 -3.41 -4.09
N LEU A 36 12.32 -3.57 -5.29
CA LEU A 36 11.14 -2.83 -5.72
C LEU A 36 10.00 -3.84 -5.89
N CYS A 37 8.82 -3.49 -5.40
CA CYS A 37 7.58 -4.16 -5.75
C CYS A 37 6.80 -3.31 -6.76
N THR A 38 6.19 -3.95 -7.75
CA THR A 38 5.19 -3.34 -8.63
C THR A 38 3.92 -4.17 -8.62
N GLY A 39 2.77 -3.52 -8.54
CA GLY A 39 1.46 -4.15 -8.63
C GLY A 39 0.73 -3.74 -9.90
N SER A 40 -0.11 -4.63 -10.42
CA SER A 40 -0.78 -4.43 -11.70
C SER A 40 -2.23 -4.86 -11.71
N TRP A 41 -2.96 -4.33 -12.70
CA TRP A 41 -4.30 -4.77 -13.08
C TRP A 41 -4.34 -6.18 -13.69
N ASP A 42 -3.19 -6.80 -13.93
CA ASP A 42 -3.10 -8.24 -14.23
C ASP A 42 -3.21 -9.13 -12.98
N LYS A 43 -3.47 -8.52 -11.82
CA LYS A 43 -3.66 -9.16 -10.51
C LYS A 43 -2.38 -9.72 -9.90
N SER A 44 -1.22 -9.45 -10.51
CA SER A 44 0.07 -9.93 -10.04
C SER A 44 0.93 -8.84 -9.43
N LEU A 45 1.77 -9.24 -8.47
CA LEU A 45 2.90 -8.44 -8.01
C LEU A 45 4.17 -8.93 -8.72
N HIS A 46 5.08 -8.02 -9.03
CA HIS A 46 6.43 -8.33 -9.47
C HIS A 46 7.43 -7.75 -8.47
N LEU A 47 8.42 -8.56 -8.11
CA LEU A 47 9.49 -8.18 -7.21
C LEU A 47 10.81 -8.13 -7.97
N TRP A 48 11.48 -6.98 -7.89
CA TRP A 48 12.65 -6.64 -8.67
C TRP A 48 13.84 -6.43 -7.74
N ASP A 49 14.87 -7.28 -7.84
CA ASP A 49 16.13 -7.09 -7.11
C ASP A 49 16.99 -6.05 -7.79
N ILE A 50 16.82 -4.81 -7.34
CA ILE A 50 17.50 -3.63 -7.85
C ILE A 50 18.97 -3.63 -7.44
N ALA A 51 19.27 -4.11 -6.22
CA ALA A 51 20.63 -4.12 -5.68
C ALA A 51 21.59 -4.97 -6.50
N THR A 52 21.17 -6.16 -6.93
CA THR A 52 22.03 -7.02 -7.77
C THR A 52 21.86 -6.76 -9.26
N GLY A 53 20.79 -6.09 -9.67
CA GLY A 53 20.43 -5.92 -11.07
C GLY A 53 20.02 -7.22 -11.77
N SER A 54 19.79 -8.30 -11.01
CA SER A 54 19.44 -9.62 -11.57
C SER A 54 18.18 -9.58 -12.43
N TYR A 55 17.26 -8.65 -12.16
CA TYR A 55 16.07 -8.43 -12.98
C TYR A 55 16.35 -8.23 -14.47
N ARG A 56 17.54 -7.72 -14.84
CA ARG A 56 17.93 -7.54 -16.24
C ARG A 56 18.20 -8.86 -16.97
N ARG A 57 18.55 -9.92 -16.24
CA ARG A 57 18.88 -11.24 -16.80
C ARG A 57 17.76 -12.25 -16.62
N THR A 58 17.19 -12.32 -15.42
CA THR A 58 16.22 -13.35 -15.04
C THR A 58 14.79 -12.85 -15.00
N GLY A 59 14.58 -11.54 -15.14
CA GLY A 59 13.27 -10.92 -14.93
C GLY A 59 12.91 -10.83 -13.44
N PRO A 60 11.68 -10.37 -13.15
CA PRO A 60 11.17 -10.26 -11.78
C PRO A 60 10.80 -11.62 -11.21
N LYS A 61 10.73 -11.70 -9.88
CA LYS A 61 9.95 -12.76 -9.23
C LYS A 61 8.48 -12.36 -9.26
N THR A 62 7.65 -13.19 -9.89
CA THR A 62 6.22 -12.92 -10.05
C THR A 62 5.38 -13.65 -8.99
N ILE A 63 4.44 -12.93 -8.38
CA ILE A 63 3.40 -13.46 -7.50
C ILE A 63 2.05 -13.29 -8.21
N GLU A 64 1.51 -14.36 -8.81
CA GLU A 64 0.20 -14.34 -9.50
C GLU A 64 -0.94 -14.92 -8.66
N ARG A 65 -0.63 -15.60 -7.55
CA ARG A 65 -1.65 -16.25 -6.70
C ARG A 65 -1.93 -15.40 -5.47
N GLY A 66 -3.20 -15.20 -5.16
CA GLY A 66 -3.68 -14.55 -3.93
C GLY A 66 -4.80 -13.56 -4.22
N HIS A 67 -4.54 -12.55 -5.05
CA HIS A 67 -5.56 -11.58 -5.45
C HIS A 67 -6.39 -12.07 -6.64
N GLU A 68 -7.69 -11.81 -6.60
CA GLU A 68 -8.65 -12.12 -7.67
C GLU A 68 -9.04 -10.86 -8.46
N GLY A 69 -8.62 -9.69 -7.99
CA GLY A 69 -8.85 -8.38 -8.58
C GLY A 69 -7.55 -7.64 -8.88
N SER A 70 -7.69 -6.49 -9.56
CA SER A 70 -6.58 -5.60 -9.86
C SER A 70 -5.93 -5.09 -8.58
N ILE A 71 -4.59 -5.10 -8.53
CA ILE A 71 -3.87 -4.50 -7.42
C ILE A 71 -3.97 -2.98 -7.54
N SER A 72 -4.28 -2.31 -6.44
CA SER A 72 -4.45 -0.85 -6.37
C SER A 72 -3.28 -0.18 -5.66
N SER A 73 -2.72 -0.82 -4.65
CA SER A 73 -1.58 -0.32 -3.88
C SER A 73 -0.71 -1.46 -3.35
N CYS A 74 0.56 -1.14 -3.07
CA CYS A 74 1.47 -2.00 -2.34
C CYS A 74 2.43 -1.17 -1.47
N CYS A 75 2.89 -1.73 -0.35
CA CYS A 75 3.88 -1.09 0.51
C CYS A 75 4.68 -2.12 1.32
N TYR A 76 5.94 -1.82 1.62
CA TYR A 76 6.76 -2.62 2.53
C TYR A 76 6.52 -2.20 3.98
N SER A 77 6.66 -3.16 4.91
CA SER A 77 6.74 -2.85 6.34
C SER A 77 8.02 -2.08 6.66
N PRO A 78 8.05 -1.31 7.76
CA PRO A 78 9.23 -0.55 8.17
C PRO A 78 10.52 -1.37 8.26
N ASP A 79 10.42 -2.64 8.66
CA ASP A 79 11.55 -3.58 8.76
C ASP A 79 11.82 -4.42 7.49
N ASP A 80 11.10 -4.16 6.39
CA ASP A 80 11.17 -4.92 5.14
C ASP A 80 10.82 -6.42 5.24
N THR A 81 10.27 -6.91 6.37
CA THR A 81 9.91 -8.33 6.54
C THR A 81 8.55 -8.69 5.96
N MET A 82 7.69 -7.68 5.74
CA MET A 82 6.37 -7.85 5.15
C MET A 82 6.16 -6.91 3.97
N LEU A 83 5.34 -7.35 3.03
CA LEU A 83 4.78 -6.55 1.97
C LEU A 83 3.26 -6.60 2.10
N ALA A 84 2.57 -5.49 1.97
CA ALA A 84 1.13 -5.45 1.84
C ALA A 84 0.75 -5.16 0.38
N SER A 85 -0.36 -5.74 -0.07
CA SER A 85 -1.00 -5.36 -1.33
C SER A 85 -2.50 -5.21 -1.14
N ALA A 86 -3.05 -4.11 -1.65
CA ALA A 86 -4.47 -3.82 -1.70
C ALA A 86 -5.03 -4.13 -3.09
N SER A 87 -6.30 -4.53 -3.15
CA SER A 87 -6.92 -4.96 -4.40
C SER A 87 -8.39 -4.57 -4.51
N TYR A 88 -8.83 -4.50 -5.76
CA TYR A 88 -10.24 -4.36 -6.13
C TYR A 88 -11.06 -5.64 -5.84
N ASP A 89 -10.44 -6.73 -5.38
CA ASP A 89 -11.15 -7.87 -4.79
C ASP A 89 -11.62 -7.64 -3.35
N GLN A 90 -11.49 -6.41 -2.84
CA GLN A 90 -11.93 -5.98 -1.50
C GLN A 90 -11.05 -6.51 -0.35
N ASN A 91 -9.93 -7.16 -0.67
CA ASN A 91 -9.00 -7.66 0.33
C ASN A 91 -7.67 -6.92 0.29
N VAL A 92 -6.98 -7.00 1.43
CA VAL A 92 -5.54 -6.75 1.50
C VAL A 92 -4.84 -8.05 1.85
N ILE A 93 -3.73 -8.34 1.18
CA ILE A 93 -2.89 -9.51 1.48
C ILE A 93 -1.57 -9.04 2.06
N ILE A 94 -1.15 -9.68 3.15
CA ILE A 94 0.17 -9.50 3.73
C ILE A 94 1.04 -10.68 3.31
N TRP A 95 2.18 -10.38 2.70
CA TRP A 95 3.16 -11.33 2.21
C TRP A 95 4.39 -11.32 3.10
N ASP A 96 4.97 -12.49 3.32
CA ASP A 96 6.32 -12.61 3.86
C ASP A 96 7.34 -12.32 2.75
N THR A 97 8.23 -11.35 2.91
CA THR A 97 9.17 -10.94 1.86
C THR A 97 10.32 -11.92 1.67
N LYS A 98 10.67 -12.69 2.70
CA LYS A 98 11.74 -13.69 2.64
C LYS A 98 11.34 -14.86 1.75
N TYR A 99 10.13 -15.38 1.94
CA TYR A 99 9.63 -16.53 1.18
C TYR A 99 8.77 -16.13 -0.01
N ASN A 100 8.24 -14.89 -0.01
CA ASN A 100 7.28 -14.36 -0.98
C ASN A 100 6.00 -15.19 -1.01
N LEU A 101 5.55 -15.56 0.20
CA LEU A 101 4.34 -16.34 0.42
C LEU A 101 3.32 -15.49 1.15
N GLN A 102 2.05 -15.74 0.84
CA GLN A 102 0.96 -15.13 1.58
C GLN A 102 1.04 -15.57 3.04
N LYS A 103 1.08 -14.59 3.94
CA LYS A 103 1.14 -14.77 5.38
C LYS A 103 -0.27 -14.80 5.96
N PHE A 104 -1.09 -13.81 5.60
CA PHE A 104 -2.52 -13.76 5.91
C PHE A 104 -3.24 -12.70 5.05
N SER A 105 -4.57 -12.70 5.07
CA SER A 105 -5.41 -11.72 4.39
C SER A 105 -6.23 -10.90 5.39
N LEU A 106 -6.34 -9.60 5.17
CA LEU A 106 -7.21 -8.70 5.91
C LEU A 106 -8.53 -8.59 5.13
N LYS A 107 -9.58 -9.21 5.67
CA LYS A 107 -10.90 -9.30 5.04
C LYS A 107 -11.92 -8.48 5.81
N GLY A 108 -12.79 -7.78 5.08
CA GLY A 108 -13.96 -7.15 5.69
C GLY A 108 -14.45 -5.89 5.00
N HIS A 109 -13.65 -5.27 4.11
CA HIS A 109 -14.15 -4.19 3.27
C HIS A 109 -15.26 -4.70 2.34
N ASN A 110 -16.22 -3.83 2.03
CA ASN A 110 -17.37 -4.14 1.15
C ASN A 110 -17.25 -3.45 -0.21
N GLY A 111 -16.04 -3.01 -0.56
CA GLY A 111 -15.73 -2.26 -1.76
C GLY A 111 -14.23 -2.36 -2.06
N TRP A 112 -13.82 -1.85 -3.21
CA TRP A 112 -12.43 -1.88 -3.63
C TRP A 112 -11.53 -1.26 -2.57
N VAL A 113 -10.44 -1.94 -2.20
CA VAL A 113 -9.44 -1.33 -1.33
C VAL A 113 -8.56 -0.48 -2.23
N ASN A 114 -8.45 0.80 -1.95
CA ASN A 114 -7.72 1.75 -2.79
C ASN A 114 -6.26 1.87 -2.35
N ASP A 115 -6.01 1.78 -1.03
CA ASP A 115 -4.67 1.92 -0.49
C ASP A 115 -4.45 1.12 0.80
N VAL A 116 -3.18 0.84 1.10
CA VAL A 116 -2.71 0.19 2.33
C VAL A 116 -1.38 0.76 2.78
N CYS A 117 -1.21 1.01 4.07
CA CYS A 117 0.08 1.35 4.66
C CYS A 117 0.31 0.68 6.02
N PHE A 118 1.56 0.44 6.37
CA PHE A 118 1.96 -0.03 7.69
C PHE A 118 2.24 1.12 8.65
N SER A 119 1.97 0.91 9.94
CA SER A 119 2.50 1.75 11.00
C SER A 119 3.99 1.54 11.20
N GLN A 120 4.71 2.59 11.61
CA GLN A 120 6.16 2.51 11.89
C GLN A 120 6.51 1.54 13.03
N ASP A 121 5.60 1.33 13.98
CA ASP A 121 5.77 0.36 15.06
C ASP A 121 5.45 -1.09 14.65
N GLN A 122 5.00 -1.31 13.40
CA GLN A 122 4.71 -2.61 12.82
C GLN A 122 3.57 -3.38 13.50
N LYS A 123 2.70 -2.67 14.22
CA LYS A 123 1.56 -3.28 14.92
C LYS A 123 0.27 -3.15 14.14
N TRP A 124 0.22 -2.19 13.23
CA TRP A 124 -1.00 -1.84 12.53
C TRP A 124 -0.79 -1.75 11.03
N ALA A 125 -1.82 -2.10 10.29
CA ALA A 125 -2.02 -1.67 8.92
C ALA A 125 -3.24 -0.76 8.85
N LEU A 126 -3.18 0.28 8.02
CA LEU A 126 -4.35 1.08 7.64
C LEU A 126 -4.75 0.79 6.22
N THR A 127 -6.05 0.80 5.96
CA THR A 127 -6.62 0.61 4.63
C THR A 127 -7.75 1.60 4.39
N CYS A 128 -7.86 2.12 3.18
CA CYS A 128 -9.03 2.86 2.71
C CYS A 128 -9.72 2.11 1.58
N SER A 129 -11.02 2.28 1.49
CA SER A 129 -11.83 1.60 0.49
C SER A 129 -12.91 2.49 -0.07
N SER A 130 -13.33 2.16 -1.29
CA SER A 130 -14.53 2.70 -1.94
C SER A 130 -15.82 2.35 -1.20
N ASP A 131 -15.78 1.52 -0.15
CA ASP A 131 -16.88 1.36 0.81
C ASP A 131 -17.04 2.55 1.79
N MET A 132 -16.30 3.65 1.55
CA MET A 132 -16.29 4.87 2.35
C MET A 132 -15.79 4.67 3.79
N THR A 133 -15.02 3.60 4.04
CA THR A 133 -14.42 3.32 5.35
C THR A 133 -12.90 3.34 5.33
N ILE A 134 -12.34 3.73 6.48
CA ILE A 134 -10.93 3.52 6.81
C ILE A 134 -10.89 2.53 7.96
N ARG A 135 -10.07 1.50 7.79
CA ARG A 135 -9.93 0.42 8.77
C ARG A 135 -8.50 0.31 9.23
N MET A 136 -8.35 -0.03 10.49
CA MET A 136 -7.08 -0.29 11.13
C MET A 136 -7.03 -1.72 11.61
N TRP A 137 -5.95 -2.42 11.26
CA TRP A 137 -5.84 -3.87 11.45
C TRP A 137 -4.67 -4.16 12.36
N ASN A 138 -4.89 -4.89 13.44
CA ASN A 138 -3.79 -5.35 14.29
C ASN A 138 -3.07 -6.51 13.58
N ILE A 139 -1.82 -6.32 13.21
CA ILE A 139 -1.03 -7.32 12.48
C ILE A 139 -0.29 -8.29 13.41
N GLU A 140 -0.27 -8.06 14.72
CA GLU A 140 0.24 -8.98 15.73
C GLU A 140 -0.83 -9.98 16.21
N SER A 141 -2.10 -9.57 16.26
CA SER A 141 -3.23 -10.40 16.69
C SER A 141 -3.49 -11.58 15.76
N GLU A 142 -3.75 -12.79 16.24
CA GLU A 142 -4.16 -13.91 15.37
C GLU A 142 -5.48 -13.61 14.63
N GLU A 143 -6.41 -12.96 15.32
CA GLU A 143 -7.65 -12.45 14.74
C GLU A 143 -7.40 -11.11 14.06
N LYS A 144 -7.43 -11.10 12.72
CA LYS A 144 -7.24 -9.91 11.88
C LYS A 144 -8.54 -9.10 11.74
N MET A 145 -9.10 -8.70 12.87
CA MET A 145 -10.33 -7.91 12.90
C MET A 145 -10.04 -6.42 12.68
N PRO A 146 -10.82 -5.72 11.83
CA PRO A 146 -10.64 -4.31 11.62
C PRO A 146 -11.28 -3.49 12.75
N ILE A 147 -10.56 -2.46 13.17
CA ILE A 147 -11.11 -1.35 13.94
C ILE A 147 -11.53 -0.27 12.94
N PHE A 148 -12.80 0.14 12.99
CA PHE A 148 -13.32 1.21 12.14
C PHE A 148 -12.84 2.56 12.66
N LEU A 149 -12.10 3.29 11.82
CA LEU A 149 -11.59 4.62 12.18
C LEU A 149 -12.48 5.75 11.65
N ALA A 150 -13.12 5.53 10.50
CA ALA A 150 -13.95 6.54 9.84
C ALA A 150 -15.04 5.89 8.99
N ASN A 151 -16.19 6.55 8.88
CA ASN A 151 -17.27 6.23 7.96
C ASN A 151 -17.72 7.49 7.19
N LYS A 152 -18.26 7.30 5.97
CA LYS A 152 -18.80 8.37 5.11
C LYS A 152 -17.77 9.42 4.66
N ILE A 153 -16.52 9.02 4.44
CA ILE A 153 -15.59 9.87 3.69
C ILE A 153 -16.03 9.82 2.22
N SER A 154 -15.98 10.95 1.50
CA SER A 154 -16.61 11.04 0.17
C SER A 154 -15.91 10.14 -0.85
N LEU A 155 -16.56 9.98 -2.01
CA LEU A 155 -16.07 9.17 -3.14
C LEU A 155 -14.79 9.79 -3.72
N GLY A 156 -13.64 9.52 -3.13
CA GLY A 156 -12.39 10.13 -3.64
C GLY A 156 -11.11 9.84 -2.86
N LEU A 157 -11.14 8.97 -1.84
CA LEU A 157 -9.93 8.59 -1.11
C LEU A 157 -8.98 7.81 -2.03
N LYS A 158 -7.91 8.49 -2.46
CA LYS A 158 -6.89 7.91 -3.34
C LYS A 158 -5.65 7.46 -2.59
N LEU A 159 -5.28 8.08 -1.46
CA LEU A 159 -4.00 7.81 -0.81
C LEU A 159 -4.08 7.88 0.73
N ILE A 160 -3.42 6.94 1.40
CA ILE A 160 -3.04 7.00 2.81
C ILE A 160 -1.52 6.97 2.89
N GLU A 161 -0.91 8.08 3.26
CA GLU A 161 0.52 8.12 3.57
C GLU A 161 0.75 7.99 5.09
N CYS A 162 1.57 7.02 5.49
CA CYS A 162 2.09 6.98 6.86
C CYS A 162 3.33 7.87 6.92
N THR A 163 3.24 9.02 7.60
CA THR A 163 4.42 9.87 7.80
C THR A 163 5.34 9.29 8.87
N GLN A 164 6.64 9.36 8.61
CA GLN A 164 7.77 8.67 9.27
C GLN A 164 7.93 8.93 10.80
N CYS A 165 7.05 9.71 11.42
CA CYS A 165 7.10 10.02 12.86
C CYS A 165 6.35 9.02 13.77
N GLY A 166 5.77 7.96 13.22
CA GLY A 166 5.23 6.81 13.97
C GLY A 166 4.03 7.11 14.88
N LYS A 167 3.40 8.28 14.76
CA LYS A 167 2.25 8.69 15.59
C LYS A 167 1.10 9.32 14.80
N LYS A 168 1.27 9.52 13.49
CA LYS A 168 0.29 10.17 12.62
C LYS A 168 0.21 9.41 11.31
N PHE A 169 -0.99 9.17 10.82
CA PHE A 169 -1.21 8.87 9.41
C PHE A 169 -1.88 10.06 8.77
N SER A 170 -1.47 10.40 7.55
CA SER A 170 -2.09 11.40 6.72
C SER A 170 -2.92 10.69 5.66
N ILE A 171 -4.22 10.97 5.63
CA ILE A 171 -5.10 10.48 4.57
C ILE A 171 -5.36 11.65 3.64
N THR A 172 -5.22 11.42 2.35
CA THR A 172 -5.49 12.43 1.34
C THR A 172 -6.75 12.07 0.57
N GLU A 173 -7.75 12.94 0.65
CA GLU A 173 -8.94 12.90 -0.21
C GLU A 173 -8.67 13.76 -1.45
N ALA A 174 -8.81 13.15 -2.63
CA ALA A 174 -8.83 13.89 -3.89
C ALA A 174 -10.29 14.08 -4.29
N GLY A 175 -10.80 15.31 -4.17
CA GLY A 175 -12.08 15.67 -4.76
C GLY A 175 -12.02 15.65 -6.29
N ASP A 176 -13.19 15.71 -6.93
CA ASP A 176 -13.30 15.88 -8.40
C ASP A 176 -12.62 17.17 -8.90
N ASP A 177 -12.38 18.12 -8.00
CA ASP A 177 -11.54 19.28 -8.21
C ASP A 177 -10.12 19.01 -7.65
N LEU A 178 -9.14 18.86 -8.54
CA LEU A 178 -7.73 18.59 -8.23
C LEU A 178 -7.05 19.66 -7.34
N SER A 179 -7.77 20.74 -7.01
CA SER A 179 -7.30 21.85 -6.18
C SER A 179 -7.44 21.62 -4.66
N LEU A 180 -8.23 20.63 -4.21
CA LEU A 180 -8.46 20.37 -2.78
C LEU A 180 -7.88 19.02 -2.37
N THR A 181 -6.62 19.03 -1.97
CA THR A 181 -5.98 17.93 -1.23
C THR A 181 -6.33 18.12 0.25
N ARG A 182 -7.26 17.33 0.79
CA ARG A 182 -7.53 17.34 2.24
C ARG A 182 -6.61 16.32 2.92
N CYS A 183 -5.62 16.81 3.68
CA CYS A 183 -4.78 15.99 4.54
C CYS A 183 -5.48 15.78 5.89
N VAL A 184 -5.98 14.58 6.15
CA VAL A 184 -6.51 14.19 7.45
C VAL A 184 -5.39 13.55 8.27
N PHE A 185 -4.95 14.25 9.32
CA PHE A 185 -3.99 13.69 10.27
C PHE A 185 -4.72 12.91 11.36
N CYS A 186 -4.57 11.60 11.41
CA CYS A 186 -5.08 10.81 12.54
C CYS A 186 -3.99 10.70 13.62
N ARG A 187 -4.21 11.34 14.78
CA ARG A 187 -3.34 11.23 15.96
C ARG A 187 -3.90 10.18 16.90
N LEU A 188 -3.18 9.08 17.11
CA LEU A 188 -3.52 8.09 18.13
C LEU A 188 -3.30 8.71 19.52
N LYS A 189 -4.35 9.30 20.11
CA LYS A 189 -4.41 9.65 21.53
C LYS A 189 -5.29 8.60 22.21
N ASP A 190 -4.61 7.59 22.76
CA ASP A 190 -5.16 6.57 23.66
C ASP A 190 -5.96 5.43 23.00
N ARG A 191 -5.72 4.20 23.48
CA ARG A 191 -6.05 2.91 22.84
C ARG A 191 -7.56 2.55 22.87
N SER A 192 -8.44 3.47 23.21
CA SER A 192 -9.87 3.17 23.48
C SER A 192 -10.87 4.24 23.02
N LYS A 193 -10.45 5.30 22.30
CA LYS A 193 -11.38 6.35 21.86
C LYS A 193 -11.31 6.60 20.36
N VAL A 194 -12.50 6.72 19.79
CA VAL A 194 -12.79 7.10 18.41
C VAL A 194 -11.93 8.30 18.02
N LEU A 195 -11.26 8.18 16.89
CA LEU A 195 -10.34 9.16 16.34
C LEU A 195 -11.13 10.39 15.88
N ASN A 196 -10.86 11.56 16.49
CA ASN A 196 -11.33 12.83 15.96
C ASN A 196 -10.50 13.17 14.71
N ILE A 197 -11.10 12.93 13.55
CA ILE A 197 -10.63 13.42 12.27
C ILE A 197 -10.79 14.94 12.29
N THR A 198 -9.68 15.66 12.39
CA THR A 198 -9.66 17.11 12.21
C THR A 198 -9.22 17.37 10.79
N THR A 199 -10.12 17.95 10.00
CA THR A 199 -9.81 18.52 8.69
C THR A 199 -9.17 19.88 8.95
N GLU A 200 -7.85 19.99 8.86
CA GLU A 200 -7.20 21.29 8.75
C GLU A 200 -7.24 21.68 7.26
N ILE A 201 -7.88 22.81 6.98
CA ILE A 201 -7.85 23.49 5.69
C ILE A 201 -6.76 24.55 5.87
N GLU A 202 -5.61 24.40 5.19
CA GLU A 202 -4.70 25.54 4.97
C GLU A 202 -5.22 26.39 3.81
#